data_AF-A0A9P9NGP1-F1
#
_entry.id   AF-A0A9P9NGP1-F1
#
_cell.length_a   1.000
_cell.length_b   1.000
_cell.length_c   1.000
_cell.angle_alpha   90.00
_cell.angle_beta   90.00
_cell.angle_gamma   90.00
#
_symmetry.space_group_name_H-M   'P 1'
#
loop_
_entity.id
_entity.type
_entity.pdbx_description
1 polymer ?
#
loop_
_entity_poly.entity_id
_entity_poly.type
_entity_poly.pdbx_seq_one_letter_code
_entity_poly.pdbx_strand_id
1 'polypeptide(L)'
;MASSVDAKLLKSTKFPPEFNKKVDMQKVNAEVMKKWIAGKISEILGNEDDVVIELCFNLIEGARFPDIKTMQIQLTGFLDKDTARFCKELWSLCLSAQSNPQGVPKELLEAKKLELIQEKVCSAAYIGGTPTDKTID
;
A
#
# COMPACT_ATOMS: atom_id res chain seq x y z
N MET A 1 5.29 -6.09 -23.32
CA MET A 1 5.25 -4.94 -24.24
C MET A 1 4.36 -3.89 -23.60
N ALA A 2 4.87 -2.69 -23.30
CA ALA A 2 3.99 -1.57 -22.94
C ALA A 2 3.26 -1.14 -24.22
N SER A 3 1.94 -1.11 -24.18
CA SER A 3 1.09 -0.89 -25.34
C SER A 3 1.26 0.55 -25.83
N SER A 4 1.11 0.81 -27.12
CA SER A 4 1.28 2.16 -27.70
C SER A 4 0.38 3.23 -27.05
N VAL A 5 -0.67 2.81 -26.34
CA VAL A 5 -1.56 3.66 -25.55
C VAL A 5 -0.88 4.21 -24.30
N ASP A 6 -0.06 3.40 -23.62
CA ASP A 6 0.64 3.79 -22.39
C ASP A 6 1.60 4.94 -22.66
N ALA A 7 2.32 4.86 -23.79
CA ALA A 7 3.27 5.90 -24.21
C ALA A 7 2.59 7.22 -24.61
N LYS A 8 1.34 7.19 -25.09
CA LYS A 8 0.57 8.40 -25.41
C LYS A 8 0.05 9.05 -24.13
N LEU A 9 -0.54 8.27 -23.24
CA LEU A 9 -1.02 8.72 -21.94
C LEU A 9 0.13 9.29 -21.09
N LEU A 10 1.31 8.64 -21.10
CA LEU A 10 2.50 9.12 -20.41
C LEU A 10 3.06 10.45 -20.95
N LYS A 11 2.68 10.86 -22.17
CA LYS A 11 3.05 12.18 -22.71
C LYS A 11 1.99 13.25 -22.44
N SER A 12 0.72 12.86 -22.32
CA SER A 12 -0.39 13.78 -22.04
C SER A 12 -0.60 14.05 -20.54
N THR A 13 -0.23 13.11 -19.67
CA THR A 13 -0.43 13.23 -18.23
C THR A 13 0.65 14.12 -17.61
N LYS A 14 0.23 15.16 -16.90
CA LYS A 14 1.13 16.01 -16.11
C LYS A 14 1.51 15.28 -14.83
N PHE A 15 2.79 14.95 -14.72
CA PHE A 15 3.35 14.33 -13.52
C PHE A 15 3.89 15.38 -12.55
N PRO A 16 3.51 15.35 -11.26
CA PRO A 16 4.15 16.17 -10.24
C PRO A 16 5.63 15.81 -10.05
N PRO A 17 6.47 16.74 -9.55
CA PRO A 17 7.91 16.52 -9.38
C PRO A 17 8.23 15.43 -8.34
N GLU A 18 7.28 15.14 -7.45
CA GLU A 18 7.35 14.07 -6.44
C GLU A 18 7.62 12.70 -7.08
N PHE A 19 7.13 12.48 -8.30
CA PHE A 19 7.30 11.24 -9.07
C PHE A 19 8.70 11.03 -9.62
N ASN A 20 9.55 12.06 -9.55
CA ASN A 20 10.95 11.95 -9.95
C ASN A 20 11.82 11.30 -8.86
N LYS A 21 11.30 11.15 -7.63
CA LYS A 21 11.99 10.46 -6.56
C LYS A 21 11.83 8.96 -6.73
N LYS A 22 12.94 8.22 -6.76
CA LYS A 22 12.92 6.75 -6.84
C LYS A 22 12.57 6.15 -5.49
N VAL A 23 11.62 5.22 -5.51
CA VAL A 23 11.26 4.40 -4.35
C VAL A 23 11.93 3.04 -4.46
N ASP A 24 12.55 2.56 -3.38
CA ASP A 24 13.11 1.21 -3.29
C ASP A 24 12.16 0.32 -2.50
N MET A 25 11.43 -0.57 -3.19
CA MET A 25 10.42 -1.45 -2.58
C MET A 25 11.04 -2.47 -1.61
N GLN A 26 12.35 -2.73 -1.71
CA GLN A 26 13.07 -3.56 -0.75
C GLN A 26 13.18 -2.92 0.64
N LYS A 27 13.02 -1.59 0.73
CA LYS A 27 13.04 -0.84 1.99
C LYS A 27 11.65 -0.50 2.50
N VAL A 28 10.60 -0.92 1.80
CA VAL A 28 9.21 -0.63 2.15
C VAL A 28 8.52 -1.94 2.48
N ASN A 29 7.71 -1.95 3.55
CA ASN A 29 6.97 -3.15 3.91
C ASN A 29 5.76 -3.33 2.98
N ALA A 30 5.82 -4.33 2.11
CA ALA A 30 4.78 -4.64 1.14
C ALA A 30 3.43 -5.01 1.80
N GLU A 31 3.45 -5.69 2.96
CA GLU A 31 2.21 -6.06 3.68
C GLU A 31 1.43 -4.81 4.12
N VAL A 32 2.15 -3.81 4.61
CA VAL A 32 1.60 -2.52 5.04
C VAL A 32 1.05 -1.74 3.86
N MET A 33 1.76 -1.75 2.73
CA MET A 33 1.30 -1.14 1.49
C MET A 33 0.04 -1.82 0.96
N LYS A 34 -0.03 -3.16 0.97
CA LYS A 34 -1.20 -3.92 0.51
C LYS A 34 -2.45 -3.53 1.31
N LYS A 35 -2.35 -3.48 2.64
CA LYS A 35 -3.48 -3.05 3.50
C LYS A 35 -3.91 -1.61 3.24
N TRP A 36 -2.96 -0.70 3.03
CA TRP A 36 -3.27 0.69 2.73
C TRP A 36 -3.94 0.85 1.36
N ILE A 37 -3.43 0.17 0.33
CA ILE A 37 -4.02 0.17 -1.02
C ILE A 37 -5.47 -0.30 -0.96
N ALA A 38 -5.74 -1.43 -0.29
CA ALA A 38 -7.08 -1.97 -0.14
C ALA A 38 -8.06 -0.95 0.49
N GLY A 39 -7.68 -0.36 1.63
CA GLY A 39 -8.51 0.65 2.28
C GLY A 39 -8.72 1.90 1.42
N LYS A 40 -7.69 2.33 0.69
CA LYS A 40 -7.78 3.54 -0.13
C LYS A 40 -8.58 3.32 -1.42
N ILE A 41 -8.48 2.14 -2.04
CA ILE A 41 -9.30 1.74 -3.18
C ILE A 41 -10.77 1.72 -2.77
N SER A 42 -11.07 1.12 -1.60
CA SER A 42 -12.42 1.10 -1.02
C SER A 42 -12.98 2.50 -0.77
N GLU A 43 -12.14 3.43 -0.28
CA GLU A 43 -12.52 4.84 -0.08
C GLU A 43 -12.83 5.57 -1.40
N ILE A 44 -12.09 5.30 -2.47
CA ILE A 44 -12.24 5.98 -3.76
C ILE A 44 -13.42 5.42 -4.57
N LEU A 45 -13.50 4.10 -4.70
CA LEU A 45 -14.53 3.43 -5.49
C LEU A 45 -15.83 3.23 -4.69
N GLY A 46 -15.79 3.33 -3.36
CA GLY A 46 -16.88 2.96 -2.48
C GLY A 46 -17.12 1.45 -2.43
N ASN A 47 -16.21 0.66 -3.00
CA ASN A 47 -16.23 -0.79 -3.03
C ASN A 47 -14.81 -1.36 -3.07
N GLU A 48 -14.63 -2.53 -2.49
CA GLU A 48 -13.37 -3.26 -2.50
C GLU A 48 -13.24 -4.05 -3.81
N ASP A 49 -12.58 -3.45 -4.80
CA ASP A 49 -12.29 -4.13 -6.05
C ASP A 49 -10.93 -4.86 -5.95
N ASP A 50 -11.00 -6.16 -5.64
CA ASP A 50 -9.83 -7.02 -5.41
C ASP A 50 -8.89 -7.06 -6.63
N VAL A 51 -9.44 -6.91 -7.85
CA VAL A 51 -8.68 -6.87 -9.10
C VAL A 51 -7.79 -5.63 -9.16
N VAL A 52 -8.32 -4.46 -8.77
CA VAL A 52 -7.52 -3.22 -8.76
C VAL A 52 -6.48 -3.24 -7.65
N ILE A 53 -6.81 -3.83 -6.49
CA ILE A 53 -5.88 -4.01 -5.37
C ILE A 53 -4.71 -4.91 -5.78
N GLU A 54 -5.00 -6.09 -6.35
CA GLU A 54 -4.00 -7.04 -6.83
C GLU A 54 -3.16 -6.44 -7.97
N LEU A 55 -3.76 -5.69 -8.90
CA LEU A 55 -3.01 -5.02 -9.96
C LEU A 55 -2.03 -3.98 -9.39
N CYS A 56 -2.52 -3.13 -8.49
CA CYS A 56 -1.69 -2.09 -7.87
C CYS A 56 -0.55 -2.72 -7.04
N PHE A 57 -0.85 -3.80 -6.33
CA PHE A 57 0.12 -4.56 -5.56
C PHE A 57 1.18 -5.22 -6.47
N ASN A 58 0.76 -5.87 -7.56
CA ASN A 58 1.67 -6.46 -8.55
C ASN A 58 2.59 -5.42 -9.20
N LEU A 59 2.12 -4.20 -9.45
CA LEU A 59 2.93 -3.12 -10.03
C LEU A 59 4.02 -2.62 -9.06
N ILE A 60 3.73 -2.67 -7.76
CA ILE A 60 4.61 -2.27 -6.66
C ILE A 60 5.61 -3.38 -6.32
N GLU A 61 5.13 -4.61 -6.14
CA GLU A 61 5.98 -5.76 -5.78
C GLU A 61 6.79 -6.28 -6.97
N GLY A 62 6.20 -6.25 -8.17
CA GLY A 62 6.80 -6.80 -9.39
C GLY A 62 8.05 -6.06 -9.87
N ALA A 63 8.35 -4.88 -9.31
CA ALA A 63 9.54 -4.11 -9.63
C ALA A 63 10.23 -3.58 -8.37
N ARG A 64 11.54 -3.78 -8.26
CA ARG A 64 12.34 -3.20 -7.17
C ARG A 64 12.25 -1.66 -7.12
N PHE A 65 12.24 -1.05 -8.30
CA PHE A 65 12.03 0.38 -8.51
C PHE A 65 10.79 0.55 -9.38
N PRO A 66 9.60 0.65 -8.78
CA PRO A 66 8.37 0.78 -9.54
C PRO A 66 8.32 2.14 -10.25
N ASP A 67 7.77 2.16 -11.45
CA ASP A 67 7.60 3.38 -12.23
C ASP A 67 6.21 3.96 -11.97
N ILE A 68 6.15 4.96 -11.08
CA ILE A 68 4.91 5.63 -10.68
C ILE A 68 4.13 6.21 -11.88
N LYS A 69 4.83 6.56 -12.97
CA LYS A 69 4.19 7.03 -14.20
C LYS A 69 3.38 5.94 -14.87
N THR A 70 3.97 4.75 -15.04
CA THR A 70 3.29 3.58 -15.61
C THR A 70 2.14 3.15 -14.71
N MET A 71 2.38 3.16 -13.40
CA MET A 71 1.37 2.81 -12.41
C MET A 71 0.18 3.76 -12.46
N GLN A 72 0.42 5.06 -12.60
CA GLN A 72 -0.64 6.05 -12.79
C GLN A 72 -1.44 5.77 -14.06
N ILE A 73 -0.80 5.45 -15.20
CA ILE A 73 -1.55 5.15 -16.43
C ILE A 73 -2.45 3.91 -16.25
N GLN A 74 -1.92 2.84 -15.66
CA GLN A 74 -2.67 1.61 -15.42
C GLN A 74 -3.85 1.86 -14.48
N LEU A 75 -3.60 2.57 -13.38
CA LEU A 75 -4.63 2.93 -12.41
C LEU A 75 -5.64 3.96 -12.96
N THR A 76 -5.26 4.83 -13.90
CA THR A 76 -6.17 5.76 -14.58
C THR A 76 -7.24 5.02 -15.38
N GLY A 77 -6.98 3.80 -15.85
CA GLY A 77 -8.01 2.95 -16.45
C GLY A 77 -9.13 2.56 -15.49
N PHE A 78 -8.91 2.63 -14.17
CA PHE A 78 -9.85 2.22 -13.12
C PHE A 78 -10.38 3.42 -12.33
N LEU A 79 -9.48 4.29 -11.86
CA LEU A 79 -9.75 5.39 -10.95
C LEU A 79 -9.93 6.74 -11.67
N ASP A 80 -9.66 6.80 -12.99
CA ASP A 80 -9.80 7.98 -13.86
C ASP A 80 -9.22 9.26 -13.20
N LYS A 81 -10.07 10.21 -12.80
CA LYS A 81 -9.74 11.47 -12.12
C LYS A 81 -9.14 11.33 -10.71
N ASP A 82 -9.47 10.29 -9.95
CA ASP A 82 -8.98 10.10 -8.58
C ASP A 82 -7.58 9.47 -8.54
N THR A 83 -7.13 8.92 -9.66
CA THR A 83 -5.82 8.29 -9.80
C THR A 83 -4.67 9.20 -9.41
N ALA A 84 -4.71 10.47 -9.81
CA ALA A 84 -3.64 11.42 -9.52
C ALA A 84 -3.48 11.63 -8.01
N ARG A 85 -4.60 11.70 -7.28
CA ARG A 85 -4.62 11.84 -5.83
C ARG A 85 -4.11 10.57 -5.16
N PHE A 86 -4.59 9.41 -5.61
CA PHE A 86 -4.16 8.11 -5.10
C PHE A 86 -2.65 7.86 -5.28
N CYS A 87 -2.13 8.06 -6.50
CA CYS A 87 -0.71 7.85 -6.81
C CYS A 87 0.18 8.79 -6.00
N LYS A 88 -0.25 10.03 -5.78
CA LYS A 88 0.50 11.00 -4.98
C LYS A 88 0.64 10.56 -3.52
N GLU A 89 -0.47 10.19 -2.88
CA GLU A 89 -0.50 9.72 -1.50
C GLU A 89 0.35 8.45 -1.32
N LEU A 90 0.14 7.47 -2.21
CA LEU A 90 0.89 6.22 -2.18
C LEU A 90 2.41 6.46 -2.33
N TRP A 91 2.81 7.35 -3.25
CA TRP A 91 4.22 7.66 -3.44
C TRP A 91 4.83 8.37 -2.24
N SER A 92 4.09 9.29 -1.62
CA SER A 92 4.50 9.94 -0.37
C SER A 92 4.74 8.93 0.75
N LEU A 93 3.82 7.98 0.92
CA LEU A 93 3.94 6.90 1.92
C LEU A 93 5.16 6.02 1.67
N CYS A 94 5.36 5.60 0.42
CA CYS A 94 6.53 4.83 0.01
C CYS A 94 7.85 5.56 0.32
N LEU A 95 7.91 6.87 0.03
CA LEU A 95 9.08 7.70 0.33
C LEU A 95 9.30 7.86 1.85
N SER A 96 8.23 7.97 2.62
CA SER A 96 8.29 8.00 4.08
C SER A 96 8.74 6.64 4.65
N ALA A 97 8.25 5.53 4.08
CA ALA A 97 8.61 4.18 4.47
C ALA A 97 10.10 3.89 4.21
N GLN A 98 10.62 4.19 3.01
CA GLN A 98 12.04 3.94 2.72
C GLN A 98 12.98 4.81 3.56
N SER A 99 12.50 5.97 4.02
CA SER A 99 13.26 6.85 4.90
C SER A 99 13.29 6.34 6.34
N ASN A 100 12.44 5.36 6.66
CA ASN A 100 12.38 4.70 7.95
C ASN A 100 13.16 3.38 7.87
N PRO A 101 14.03 3.06 8.85
CA PRO A 101 14.80 1.81 8.83
C PRO A 101 13.91 0.56 8.94
N GLN A 102 12.70 0.70 9.47
CA GLN A 102 11.72 -0.38 9.60
C GLN A 102 10.86 -0.58 8.32
N GLY A 103 10.99 0.31 7.33
CA GLY A 103 10.19 0.27 6.11
C GLY A 103 8.70 0.55 6.28
N VAL A 104 8.31 1.19 7.38
CA VAL A 104 6.92 1.53 7.69
C VAL A 104 6.71 3.06 7.53
N PRO A 105 5.69 3.51 6.76
CA PRO A 105 5.39 4.93 6.65
C PRO A 105 4.98 5.50 8.00
N LYS A 106 5.47 6.70 8.33
CA LYS A 106 5.07 7.39 9.58
C LYS A 106 3.58 7.67 9.63
N GLU A 107 2.96 8.04 8.52
CA GLU A 107 1.51 8.28 8.43
C GLU A 107 0.69 7.03 8.83
N LEU A 108 1.13 5.84 8.40
CA LEU A 108 0.49 4.59 8.81
C LEU A 108 0.76 4.25 10.27
N LEU A 109 1.96 4.57 10.77
CA LEU A 109 2.28 4.40 12.18
C LEU A 109 1.40 5.31 13.06
N GLU A 110 1.14 6.54 12.62
CA GLU A 110 0.25 7.48 13.30
C GLU A 110 -1.21 7.05 13.23
N ALA A 111 -1.69 6.60 12.06
CA ALA A 111 -3.02 6.03 11.90
C ALA A 111 -3.24 4.85 12.86
N LYS A 112 -2.28 3.92 12.94
CA LYS A 112 -2.37 2.75 13.82
C LYS A 112 -2.18 3.09 15.30
N LYS A 113 -1.38 4.09 15.63
CA LYS A 113 -1.22 4.60 17.00
C LYS A 113 -2.50 5.25 17.52
N LEU A 114 -3.27 5.90 16.65
CA LEU A 114 -4.60 6.44 16.99
C LEU A 114 -5.62 5.32 17.23
N GLU A 115 -5.57 4.22 16.48
CA GLU A 115 -6.47 3.08 16.67
C GLU A 115 -6.09 2.17 17.85
N LEU A 116 -4.80 2.09 18.23
CA LEU A 116 -4.35 1.23 19.35
C LEU A 116 -4.80 1.73 20.73
N ILE A 117 -5.25 2.98 20.85
CA ILE A 117 -5.94 3.45 22.06
C ILE A 117 -7.33 2.77 22.18
N GLN A 118 -7.84 2.19 21.10
CA GLN A 118 -9.15 1.53 21.03
C GLN A 118 -9.09 0.00 20.94
N GLU A 119 -8.02 -0.61 20.39
CA GLU A 119 -7.90 -2.07 20.25
C GLU A 119 -6.75 -2.68 21.08
N LYS A 120 -6.97 -2.86 22.38
CA LYS A 120 -6.21 -3.79 23.24
C LYS A 120 -6.83 -5.20 23.27
N VAL A 121 -7.72 -5.53 22.34
CA VAL A 121 -8.65 -6.67 22.47
C VAL A 121 -8.76 -7.45 21.15
N CYS A 122 -7.76 -8.23 20.73
CA CYS A 122 -8.09 -9.42 19.90
C CYS A 122 -6.99 -10.49 19.73
N SER A 123 -5.69 -10.20 19.72
CA SER A 123 -4.69 -11.21 19.30
C SER A 123 -3.73 -11.74 20.39
N ALA A 124 -4.22 -11.86 21.64
CA ALA A 124 -3.46 -12.50 22.73
C ALA A 124 -4.12 -13.79 23.26
N ALA A 125 -5.10 -14.36 22.55
CA ALA A 125 -5.85 -15.54 23.00
C ALA A 125 -5.41 -16.87 22.36
N TYR A 126 -4.29 -16.91 21.63
CA TYR A 126 -3.67 -18.17 21.23
C TYR A 126 -2.24 -18.18 21.79
N ILE A 127 -1.79 -19.34 22.29
CA ILE A 127 -0.59 -19.56 23.12
C ILE A 127 -0.83 -19.29 24.61
N GLY A 128 -1.65 -20.13 25.23
CA GLY A 128 -1.83 -20.15 26.69
C GLY A 128 -2.26 -21.51 27.22
N GLY A 129 -1.38 -22.52 27.08
CA GLY A 129 -1.30 -23.68 27.98
C GLY A 129 -2.42 -24.70 27.93
N THR A 130 -2.14 -25.87 27.36
CA THR A 130 -2.86 -27.11 27.67
C THR A 130 -2.84 -27.34 29.19
N PRO A 131 -3.98 -27.54 29.88
CA PRO A 131 -3.96 -27.99 31.26
C PRO A 131 -3.41 -29.42 31.27
N THR A 132 -2.16 -29.58 31.70
CA THR A 132 -1.62 -30.89 32.03
C THR A 132 -2.38 -31.40 33.24
N ASP A 133 -3.25 -32.38 32.97
CA ASP A 133 -3.77 -33.34 33.92
C ASP A 133 -2.61 -33.91 34.75
N LYS A 134 -2.50 -33.44 36.00
CA LYS A 134 -1.64 -34.01 37.05
C LYS A 134 -2.39 -33.91 38.36
N THR A 135 -3.03 -35.02 38.69
CA THR A 135 -3.03 -35.73 39.99
C THR A 135 -2.49 -34.97 41.20
N ILE A 136 -3.27 -34.94 42.30
CA ILE A 136 -2.94 -34.81 43.75
C ILE A 136 -4.25 -34.35 44.43
N ASP A 137 -4.85 -34.96 45.45
CA ASP A 137 -4.72 -36.22 46.21
C ASP A 137 -6.09 -36.48 46.90
#